data_AF-A0A3D4U0E7-F1
#
_entry.id   AF-A0A3D4U0E7-F1
#
_cell.length_a   1.000
_cell.length_b   1.000
_cell.length_c   1.000
_cell.angle_alpha   90.00
_cell.angle_beta   90.00
_cell.angle_gamma   90.00
#
_symmetry.space_group_name_H-M   'P 1'
#
loop_
_entity.id
_entity.type
_entity.pdbx_description
1 polymer ?
#
loop_
_entity_poly.entity_id
_entity_poly.type
_entity_poly.pdbx_seq_one_letter_code
_entity_poly.pdbx_strand_id
1 'polypeptide(L)'
;MVKISRCYYVSGEYPISANYLNRALAIAKKNNLSTTAADVYQYLSLISESDGRYRDALTYHKMWADIRDSIYSEESGEKLAKLQIIYDINQKERENEILKQGSEIQKLELAKNRYRNIFLIVIVVTFSILII
;
A
#
# COMPACT_ATOMS: atom_id res chain seq x y z
N MET A 1 -23.42 14.06 7.32
CA MET A 1 -24.39 14.47 6.29
C MET A 1 -24.81 13.30 5.41
N VAL A 2 -23.89 12.56 4.79
CA VAL A 2 -24.22 11.35 3.98
C VAL A 2 -24.99 10.28 4.79
N LYS A 3 -24.51 9.95 6.00
CA LYS A 3 -25.22 9.00 6.90
C LYS A 3 -26.65 9.45 7.27
N ILE A 4 -26.86 10.75 7.43
CA ILE A 4 -28.18 11.34 7.76
C ILE A 4 -29.10 11.28 6.54
N SER A 5 -28.58 11.63 5.36
CA SER A 5 -29.30 11.48 4.09
C SER A 5 -29.73 10.03 3.85
N ARG A 6 -28.90 9.04 4.19
CA ARG A 6 -29.28 7.63 4.07
C ARG A 6 -30.52 7.29 4.91
N CYS A 7 -30.64 7.85 6.13
CA CYS A 7 -31.83 7.67 6.95
C CYS A 7 -33.07 8.29 6.27
N TYR A 8 -32.98 9.53 5.80
CA TYR A 8 -34.08 10.20 5.10
C TYR A 8 -34.47 9.52 3.77
N TYR A 9 -33.51 8.93 3.07
CA TYR A 9 -33.77 8.12 1.87
C TYR A 9 -34.61 6.88 2.19
N VAL A 10 -34.25 6.13 3.24
CA VAL A 10 -35.02 4.96 3.68
C VAL A 10 -36.41 5.34 4.20
N SER A 11 -36.54 6.53 4.79
CA SER A 11 -37.83 7.09 5.23
C SER A 11 -38.70 7.63 4.07
N GLY A 12 -38.23 7.60 2.82
CA GLY A 12 -38.97 8.12 1.66
C GLY A 12 -38.98 9.64 1.52
N GLU A 13 -38.27 10.36 2.39
CA GLU A 13 -38.16 11.82 2.36
C GLU A 13 -37.06 12.29 1.40
N TYR A 14 -37.27 12.02 0.11
CA TYR A 14 -36.32 12.30 -0.97
C TYR A 14 -35.84 13.76 -1.04
N PRO A 15 -36.70 14.80 -0.88
CA PRO A 15 -36.25 16.19 -0.98
C PRO A 15 -35.30 16.60 0.15
N ILE A 16 -35.57 16.14 1.37
CA ILE A 16 -34.73 16.43 2.55
C ILE A 16 -33.39 15.71 2.40
N SER A 17 -33.42 14.46 1.97
CA SER A 17 -32.21 13.69 1.67
C SER A 17 -31.33 14.38 0.61
N ALA A 18 -31.92 14.83 -0.50
CA ALA A 18 -31.22 15.54 -1.56
C ALA A 18 -30.59 16.87 -1.07
N ASN A 19 -31.24 17.60 -0.16
CA ASN A 19 -30.67 18.82 0.41
C ASN A 19 -29.40 18.53 1.21
N TYR A 20 -29.43 17.53 2.09
CA TYR A 20 -28.25 17.11 2.85
C TYR A 20 -27.11 16.60 1.96
N LEU A 21 -27.44 15.89 0.88
CA LEU A 21 -26.46 15.45 -0.11
C LEU A 21 -25.83 16.60 -0.87
N ASN A 22 -26.61 17.59 -1.31
CA ASN A 22 -26.05 18.77 -1.99
C ASN A 22 -25.10 19.57 -1.09
N ARG A 23 -25.43 19.70 0.20
CA ARG A 23 -24.52 20.31 1.19
C ARG A 23 -23.26 19.46 1.38
N ALA A 24 -23.40 18.14 1.47
CA ALA A 24 -22.26 17.23 1.55
C ALA A 24 -21.37 17.32 0.30
N LEU A 25 -21.96 17.44 -0.90
CA LEU A 25 -21.24 17.59 -2.16
C LEU A 25 -20.44 18.89 -2.20
N ALA A 26 -21.04 20.00 -1.76
CA ALA A 26 -20.34 21.28 -1.70
C ALA A 26 -19.12 21.23 -0.76
N ILE A 27 -19.26 20.58 0.39
CA ILE A 27 -18.14 20.37 1.33
C ILE A 27 -17.10 19.44 0.71
N ALA A 28 -17.53 18.33 0.10
CA ALA A 28 -16.63 17.36 -0.52
C ALA A 28 -15.80 18.01 -1.64
N LYS A 29 -16.45 18.79 -2.52
CA LYS A 29 -15.77 19.54 -3.58
C LYS A 29 -14.82 20.60 -3.03
N LYS A 30 -15.24 21.36 -2.01
CA LYS A 30 -14.37 22.39 -1.39
C LYS A 30 -13.11 21.79 -0.77
N ASN A 31 -13.19 20.57 -0.25
CA ASN A 31 -12.08 19.89 0.41
C ASN A 31 -11.42 18.83 -0.48
N ASN A 32 -11.76 18.75 -1.78
CA ASN A 32 -11.25 17.75 -2.72
C ASN A 32 -11.41 16.29 -2.24
N LEU A 33 -12.52 15.98 -1.58
CA LEU A 33 -12.82 14.65 -1.05
C LEU A 33 -13.53 13.79 -2.12
N SER A 34 -12.76 13.25 -3.07
CA SER A 34 -13.29 12.47 -4.22
C SER A 34 -14.14 11.27 -3.80
N THR A 35 -13.74 10.53 -2.77
CA THR A 35 -14.50 9.39 -2.23
C THR A 35 -15.88 9.82 -1.70
N THR A 36 -15.92 10.91 -0.94
CA THR A 36 -17.18 11.46 -0.42
C THR A 36 -18.05 12.01 -1.55
N ALA A 37 -17.45 12.63 -2.57
CA ALA A 37 -18.19 13.11 -3.73
C ALA A 37 -18.81 11.93 -4.51
N ALA A 38 -18.07 10.83 -4.69
CA ALA A 38 -18.58 9.61 -5.31
C ALA A 38 -19.80 9.06 -4.56
N ASP A 39 -19.69 8.86 -3.25
CA ASP A 39 -20.81 8.40 -2.42
C ASP A 39 -22.05 9.30 -2.59
N VAL A 40 -21.85 10.61 -2.57
CA VAL A 40 -22.94 11.57 -2.73
C VAL A 40 -23.61 11.45 -4.09
N TYR A 41 -22.84 11.33 -5.18
CA TYR A 41 -23.39 11.14 -6.52
C TYR A 41 -24.17 9.83 -6.65
N GLN A 42 -23.69 8.76 -6.02
CA GLN A 42 -24.40 7.49 -5.97
C GLN A 42 -25.78 7.63 -5.30
N TYR A 43 -25.85 8.29 -4.15
CA TYR A 43 -27.12 8.50 -3.44
C TYR A 43 -28.07 9.45 -4.19
N LEU A 44 -27.54 10.50 -4.84
CA LEU A 44 -28.37 11.37 -5.69
C LEU A 44 -28.94 10.61 -6.90
N SER A 45 -28.19 9.67 -7.46
CA SER A 45 -28.69 8.77 -8.49
C SER A 45 -29.85 7.92 -7.98
N LEU A 46 -29.68 7.25 -6.84
CA LEU A 46 -30.71 6.38 -6.24
C LEU A 46 -31.98 7.14 -5.86
N ILE A 47 -31.84 8.35 -5.32
CA ILE A 47 -32.97 9.23 -5.02
C ILE A 47 -33.69 9.62 -6.30
N SER A 48 -32.95 10.04 -7.33
CA SER A 48 -33.56 10.47 -8.60
C SER A 48 -34.27 9.32 -9.31
N GLU A 49 -33.74 8.09 -9.18
CA GLU A 49 -34.39 6.88 -9.69
C GLU A 49 -35.69 6.58 -8.94
N SER A 50 -35.65 6.66 -7.61
CA SER A 50 -36.83 6.44 -6.74
C SER A 50 -37.92 7.50 -6.93
N ASP A 51 -37.54 8.70 -7.36
CA ASP A 51 -38.41 9.85 -7.65
C ASP A 51 -38.88 9.88 -9.13
N GLY A 52 -38.58 8.84 -9.92
CA GLY A 52 -38.98 8.72 -11.34
C GLY A 52 -38.19 9.63 -12.31
N ARG A 53 -37.19 10.35 -11.81
CA ARG A 53 -36.30 11.23 -12.59
C ARG A 53 -35.11 10.46 -13.15
N TYR A 54 -35.40 9.51 -14.04
CA TYR A 54 -34.38 8.61 -14.62
C TYR A 54 -33.26 9.34 -15.37
N ARG A 55 -33.54 10.49 -15.99
CA ARG A 55 -32.52 11.29 -16.68
C ARG A 55 -31.49 11.88 -15.71
N ASP A 56 -31.97 12.39 -14.58
CA ASP A 56 -31.13 12.91 -13.51
C ASP A 56 -30.34 11.77 -12.86
N ALA A 57 -31.01 10.63 -12.62
CA ALA A 57 -30.38 9.43 -12.09
C ALA A 57 -29.19 8.99 -12.95
N LEU A 58 -29.40 8.85 -14.27
CA LEU A 58 -28.34 8.48 -15.21
C LEU A 58 -27.18 9.50 -15.20
N THR A 59 -27.51 10.78 -15.07
CA THR A 59 -26.49 11.84 -15.02
C THR A 59 -25.63 11.70 -13.77
N TYR A 60 -26.25 11.58 -12.59
CA TYR A 60 -25.53 11.38 -11.34
C TYR A 60 -24.76 10.06 -11.31
N HIS A 61 -25.31 9.00 -11.90
CA HIS A 61 -24.64 7.71 -12.02
C HIS A 61 -23.36 7.80 -12.87
N LYS A 62 -23.40 8.53 -14.00
CA LYS A 62 -22.21 8.77 -14.83
C LYS A 62 -21.14 9.53 -14.05
N MET A 63 -21.52 10.60 -13.35
CA MET A 63 -20.58 11.36 -12.51
C MET A 63 -19.96 10.48 -11.41
N TRP A 64 -20.74 9.59 -10.80
CA TRP A 64 -20.22 8.61 -9.84
C TRP A 64 -19.25 7.61 -10.49
N ALA A 65 -19.58 7.10 -11.67
CA ALA A 65 -18.72 6.18 -12.40
C ALA A 65 -17.37 6.83 -12.74
N ASP A 66 -17.39 8.04 -13.30
CA ASP A 66 -16.17 8.77 -13.67
C ASP A 66 -15.24 9.00 -12.47
N ILE A 67 -15.80 9.41 -11.33
CA ILE A 67 -15.01 9.65 -10.11
C ILE A 67 -14.46 8.34 -9.54
N ARG A 68 -15.25 7.27 -9.55
CA ARG A 68 -14.82 5.97 -9.04
C ARG A 68 -13.74 5.33 -9.91
N ASP A 69 -13.83 5.49 -11.23
CA ASP A 69 -12.78 5.03 -12.14
C ASP A 69 -11.46 5.77 -11.85
N SER A 70 -11.53 7.08 -11.59
CA SER A 70 -10.36 7.87 -11.15
C SER A 70 -9.79 7.38 -9.82
N ILE A 71 -10.63 7.16 -8.80
CA ILE A 71 -10.20 6.66 -7.48
C ILE A 71 -9.54 5.29 -7.63
N TYR A 72 -10.14 4.39 -8.40
CA TYR A 72 -9.61 3.04 -8.59
C TYR A 72 -8.25 3.06 -9.31
N SER A 73 -8.08 3.94 -10.30
CA SER A 73 -6.80 4.13 -10.99
C SER A 73 -5.72 4.63 -10.04
N GLU A 74 -6.06 5.57 -9.16
CA GLU A 74 -5.15 6.12 -8.14
C GLU A 74 -4.76 5.04 -7.12
N GLU A 75 -5.73 4.36 -6.52
CA GLU A 75 -5.49 3.29 -5.53
C GLU A 75 -4.67 2.13 -6.12
N SER A 76 -4.96 1.75 -7.37
CA SER A 76 -4.20 0.74 -8.11
C SER A 76 -2.74 1.17 -8.32
N GLY A 77 -2.52 2.44 -8.68
CA GLY A 77 -1.19 3.02 -8.83
C GLY A 77 -0.40 3.04 -7.53
N GLU A 78 -1.02 3.49 -6.43
CA GLU A 78 -0.40 3.48 -5.10
C GLU A 78 -0.04 2.08 -4.63
N LYS A 79 -0.95 1.12 -4.84
CA LYS A 79 -0.73 -0.29 -4.47
C LYS A 79 0.44 -0.87 -5.26
N LEU A 80 0.55 -0.59 -6.55
CA LEU A 80 1.66 -1.03 -7.38
C LEU A 80 2.98 -0.43 -6.92
N ALA A 81 3.02 0.87 -6.65
CA ALA A 81 4.22 1.55 -6.12
C ALA A 81 4.66 0.94 -4.78
N LYS A 82 3.72 0.66 -3.87
CA LYS A 82 4.01 0.00 -2.60
C LYS A 82 4.57 -1.41 -2.79
N LEU A 83 4.02 -2.19 -3.73
CA LEU A 83 4.53 -3.51 -4.04
C LEU A 83 5.96 -3.47 -4.59
N GLN A 84 6.28 -2.49 -5.45
CA GLN A 84 7.64 -2.27 -5.95
C GLN A 84 8.62 -1.95 -4.82
N ILE A 85 8.24 -1.06 -3.90
CA ILE A 85 9.07 -0.72 -2.72
C ILE A 85 9.35 -1.96 -1.87
N ILE A 86 8.32 -2.76 -1.56
CA ILE A 86 8.47 -3.99 -0.77
C ILE A 86 9.38 -4.99 -1.49
N TYR A 87 9.21 -5.14 -2.80
CA TYR A 87 10.06 -6.02 -3.61
C TYR A 87 11.53 -5.60 -3.56
N ASP A 88 11.81 -4.31 -3.75
CA ASP A 88 13.17 -3.77 -3.71
C ASP A 88 13.82 -3.92 -2.33
N ILE A 89 13.05 -3.72 -1.26
CA ILE A 89 13.51 -3.95 0.12
C ILE A 89 13.88 -5.43 0.30
N ASN A 90 13.00 -6.35 -0.07
CA ASN A 90 13.24 -7.79 0.06
C ASN A 90 14.48 -8.24 -0.73
N GLN A 91 14.72 -7.66 -1.92
CA GLN A 91 15.93 -7.96 -2.70
C GLN A 91 17.20 -7.47 -1.99
N LYS A 92 17.18 -6.24 -1.46
CA LYS A 92 18.31 -5.69 -0.70
C LYS A 92 18.58 -6.44 0.59
N GLU A 93 17.54 -6.88 1.29
CA GLU A 93 17.68 -7.71 2.49
C GLU A 93 18.32 -9.04 2.15
N ARG A 94 17.88 -9.70 1.07
CA ARG A 94 18.47 -10.96 0.61
C ARG A 94 19.94 -10.80 0.20
N GLU A 95 20.28 -9.74 -0.51
CA GLU A 95 21.67 -9.43 -0.86
C GLU A 95 22.51 -9.20 0.40
N ASN A 96 21.98 -8.46 1.39
CA ASN A 96 22.64 -8.22 2.67
C ASN A 96 22.88 -9.52 3.44
N GLU A 97 21.90 -10.42 3.47
CA GLU A 97 22.03 -11.75 4.08
C GLU A 97 23.14 -12.57 3.42
N ILE A 98 23.18 -12.61 2.08
CA ILE A 98 24.23 -13.30 1.33
C ILE A 98 25.59 -12.70 1.64
N LEU A 99 25.72 -11.37 1.67
CA LEU A 99 26.96 -10.68 2.02
C LEU A 99 27.41 -10.97 3.46
N LYS A 100 26.48 -11.02 4.41
CA LYS A 100 26.77 -11.40 5.81
C LYS A 100 27.27 -12.82 5.92
N GLN A 101 26.60 -13.77 5.25
CA GLN A 101 27.03 -15.16 5.21
C GLN A 101 28.44 -15.28 4.59
N GLY A 102 28.71 -14.57 3.49
CA GLY A 102 30.03 -14.52 2.88
C GLY A 102 31.11 -13.97 3.81
N SER A 103 30.81 -12.89 4.55
CA SER A 103 31.74 -12.34 5.54
C SER A 103 32.00 -13.32 6.70
N GLU A 104 30.99 -14.06 7.12
CA GLU A 104 31.12 -15.06 8.20
C GLU A 104 31.98 -16.25 7.75
N ILE A 105 31.75 -16.76 6.54
CA ILE A 105 32.59 -17.79 5.93
C ILE A 105 34.05 -17.32 5.85
N GLN A 106 34.31 -16.11 5.35
CA GLN A 106 35.66 -15.56 5.29
C GLN A 106 36.33 -15.48 6.67
N LYS A 107 35.60 -15.08 7.71
CA LYS A 107 36.12 -15.05 9.09
C LYS A 107 36.49 -16.44 9.59
N LEU A 108 35.66 -17.44 9.31
CA LEU A 108 35.93 -18.84 9.67
C LEU A 108 37.15 -19.40 8.93
N GLU A 109 37.29 -19.09 7.63
CA GLU A 109 38.45 -19.48 6.83
C GLU A 109 39.75 -18.85 7.35
N LEU A 110 39.72 -17.55 7.68
CA LEU A 110 40.86 -16.86 8.28
C LEU A 110 41.25 -17.47 9.62
N ALA A 111 40.28 -17.80 10.48
CA ALA A 111 40.53 -18.48 11.75
C ALA A 111 41.17 -19.86 11.52
N LYS A 112 40.64 -20.67 10.59
CA LYS A 112 41.19 -21.98 10.23
C LYS A 112 42.62 -21.87 9.69
N ASN A 113 42.88 -20.91 8.81
CA ASN A 113 44.21 -20.65 8.26
C ASN A 113 45.19 -20.22 9.37
N ARG A 114 44.74 -19.41 10.33
CA ARG A 114 45.54 -19.03 11.50
C ARG A 114 45.92 -20.25 12.33
N TYR A 115 44.97 -21.15 12.64
CA TYR A 115 45.27 -22.40 13.35
C TYR A 115 46.22 -23.30 12.57
N ARG A 116 46.03 -23.45 11.25
CA ARG A 116 46.94 -24.21 10.38
C ARG A 116 48.36 -23.64 10.41
N ASN A 117 48.51 -22.32 10.28
CA ASN A 117 49.82 -21.68 10.31
C ASN A 117 50.51 -21.82 11.66
N ILE A 118 49.77 -21.65 12.77
CA ILE A 118 50.30 -21.89 14.13
C ILE A 118 50.76 -23.34 14.26
N PHE A 119 49.93 -24.30 13.83
CA PHE A 119 50.27 -25.72 13.87
C PHE A 119 51.53 -26.05 13.07
N LEU A 120 51.67 -25.49 11.85
CA LEU A 120 52.88 -25.65 11.03
C LEU A 120 54.12 -25.06 11.71
N ILE A 121 54.02 -23.88 12.33
CA ILE A 121 55.12 -23.26 13.08
C ILE A 121 55.54 -24.17 14.24
N VAL A 122 54.59 -24.71 15.00
CA VAL A 122 54.87 -25.62 16.11
C VAL A 122 55.63 -26.86 15.63
N ILE A 123 55.21 -27.48 14.52
CA ILE A 123 55.91 -28.64 13.94
C ILE A 123 57.36 -28.30 13.56
N VAL A 124 57.60 -27.16 12.93
CA VAL A 124 58.95 -26.75 12.52
C VAL A 124 59.85 -26.52 13.73
N VAL A 125 59.33 -25.88 14.78
CA VAL A 125 60.06 -25.62 16.02
C VAL A 125 60.41 -26.92 16.75
N THR A 126 59.47 -27.86 16.87
CA THR A 126 59.73 -29.14 17.54
C THR A 126 60.76 -29.97 16.79
N PHE A 127 60.72 -30.01 15.45
CA PHE A 127 61.74 -30.68 14.64
C PHE A 127 63.13 -30.06 14.82
N SER A 128 63.20 -28.72 14.88
CA SER A 128 64.47 -28.00 15.05
C SER A 128 65.13 -28.31 16.39
N ILE A 129 64.33 -28.44 17.46
CA ILE A 129 64.81 -28.81 18.80
C ILE A 129 65.31 -30.26 18.82
N LEU A 130 64.68 -31.16 18.07
CA LEU A 130 65.00 -32.59 18.08
C LEU A 130 66.29 -32.93 17.30
N ILE A 131 66.72 -32.03 16.40
CA ILE A 131 67.94 -32.16 15.60
C ILE A 131 69.19 -31.67 16.34
N ILE A 132 69.03 -30.79 17.33
CA ILE A 132 70.10 -30.23 18.18
C ILE A 132 70.37 -31.19 19.35
#